data_AF-A0A3M2Y766-F1
#
_entry.id   AF-A0A3M2Y766-F1
#
_cell.length_a   1.000
_cell.length_b   1.000
_cell.length_c   1.000
_cell.angle_alpha   90.00
_cell.angle_beta   90.00
_cell.angle_gamma   90.00
#
_symmetry.space_group_name_H-M   'P 1'
#
loop_
_entity.id
_entity.type
_entity.pdbx_description
1 polymer ?
#
loop_
_entity_poly.entity_id
_entity_poly.type
_entity_poly.pdbx_seq_one_letter_code
_entity_poly.pdbx_strand_id
1 'polypeptide(L)' 'MIDTFERTGPLMEASSYPAWAQQLINDCSPAKARVVEHELYQQMRDAKLSPQIMRQYLIGG' A
#
# COMPACT_ATOMS: atom_id res chain seq x y z
N MET A 1 20.96 -26.50 -6.56
CA MET A 1 20.57 -26.17 -5.17
C MET A 1 19.20 -25.53 -5.28
N ILE A 2 18.16 -26.09 -4.66
CA ILE A 2 16.84 -25.47 -4.69
C ILE A 2 16.79 -24.51 -3.50
N ASP A 3 16.79 -23.20 -3.76
CA ASP A 3 16.56 -22.17 -2.75
C ASP A 3 15.07 -22.09 -2.42
N THR A 4 14.51 -23.16 -1.84
CA THR A 4 13.11 -23.17 -1.40
C THR A 4 12.96 -22.27 -0.17
N PHE A 5 12.07 -21.29 -0.26
CA PHE A 5 11.62 -20.51 0.89
C PHE A 5 10.39 -21.16 1.52
N GLU A 6 10.46 -21.45 2.83
CA GLU A 6 9.32 -21.86 3.65
C GLU A 6 9.12 -20.86 4.79
N ARG A 7 7.95 -20.21 4.83
CA ARG A 7 7.62 -19.21 5.86
C ARG A 7 7.35 -19.90 7.21
N THR A 8 8.07 -19.49 8.25
CA THR A 8 7.87 -19.95 9.64
C THR A 8 7.22 -18.91 10.54
N GLY A 9 7.43 -17.62 10.27
CA GLY A 9 6.88 -16.51 11.05
C GLY A 9 5.43 -16.11 10.68
N PRO A 10 4.84 -15.14 11.39
CA PRO A 10 3.49 -14.64 11.13
C PRO A 10 3.30 -14.13 9.69
N LEU A 11 2.12 -14.36 9.12
CA LEU A 11 1.82 -14.06 7.71
C LEU A 11 1.98 -12.57 7.37
N MET A 12 1.58 -11.68 8.28
CA MET A 12 1.51 -10.23 8.04
C MET A 12 2.76 -9.47 8.52
N GLU A 13 3.82 -10.18 8.92
CA GLU A 13 5.06 -9.56 9.40
C GLU A 13 6.17 -9.67 8.34
N ALA A 14 6.77 -8.52 7.99
CA ALA A 14 7.84 -8.46 6.99
C ALA A 14 9.09 -9.26 7.42
N SER A 15 9.34 -9.35 8.73
CA SER A 15 10.43 -10.14 9.34
C SER A 15 10.34 -11.65 9.04
N SER A 16 9.15 -12.14 8.66
CA SER A 16 8.93 -13.54 8.28
C SER A 16 9.47 -13.90 6.89
N TYR A 17 9.98 -12.92 6.14
CA TYR A 17 10.43 -13.08 4.74
C TYR A 17 11.92 -12.80 4.59
N PRO A 18 12.57 -13.27 3.51
CA PRO A 18 14.00 -13.06 3.28
C PRO A 18 14.37 -11.57 3.22
N ALA A 19 15.65 -11.26 3.48
CA ALA A 19 16.15 -9.88 3.52
C ALA A 19 15.87 -9.09 2.22
N TRP A 20 15.95 -9.73 1.05
CA TRP A 20 15.65 -9.07 -0.23
C TRP A 20 14.19 -8.61 -0.32
N ALA A 21 13.25 -9.37 0.25
CA ALA A 21 11.83 -9.02 0.26
C ALA A 21 11.55 -7.86 1.23
N GLN A 22 12.25 -7.84 2.36
CA GLN A 22 12.21 -6.71 3.29
C GLN A 22 12.76 -5.43 2.67
N GLN A 23 13.87 -5.53 1.93
CA GLN A 23 14.42 -4.39 1.20
C GLN A 23 13.44 -3.87 0.14
N LEU A 24 12.79 -4.76 -0.60
CA LEU A 24 11.75 -4.38 -1.58
C LEU A 24 10.59 -3.61 -0.92
N ILE A 25 10.14 -4.05 0.26
CA ILE A 25 9.11 -3.33 1.03
C ILE A 25 9.60 -1.92 1.38
N ASN A 26 10.83 -1.77 1.83
CA ASN A 26 11.42 -0.46 2.17
C ASN A 26 11.52 0.45 0.94
N ASP A 27 12.03 -0.07 -0.17
CA ASP A 27 12.20 0.68 -1.43
C ASP A 27 10.85 1.18 -1.98
N CYS A 28 9.79 0.38 -1.83
CA CYS A 28 8.44 0.74 -2.25
C CYS A 28 7.66 1.59 -1.22
N SER A 29 8.14 1.73 0.01
CA SER A 29 7.40 2.40 1.08
C SER A 29 7.05 3.86 0.77
N PRO A 30 7.95 4.70 0.21
CA PRO A 30 7.60 6.07 -0.18
C PRO A 30 6.53 6.12 -1.29
N ALA A 31 6.59 5.19 -2.25
CA ALA A 31 5.62 5.11 -3.34
C ALA A 31 4.23 4.66 -2.85
N LYS A 32 4.19 3.79 -1.83
CA LYS A 32 2.96 3.42 -1.13
C LYS A 32 2.40 4.60 -0.32
N ALA A 33 3.25 5.27 0.47
CA ALA A 33 2.87 6.37 1.36
C ALA A 33 2.15 7.49 0.59
N ARG A 34 2.71 7.96 -0.52
CA ARG A 34 2.09 9.03 -1.34
C ARG A 34 0.69 8.69 -1.88
N VAL A 35 0.33 7.41 -1.96
CA VAL A 35 -1.00 6.96 -2.38
C VAL A 35 -1.92 6.81 -1.18
N VAL A 36 -1.53 6.02 -0.18
CA VAL A 36 -2.39 5.70 0.97
C VAL A 36 -2.60 6.89 1.90
N GLU A 37 -1.67 7.85 1.91
CA GLU A 37 -1.75 9.08 2.71
C GLU A 37 -2.24 10.28 1.88
N HIS A 38 -2.63 10.06 0.62
CA HIS A 38 -3.04 11.12 -0.29
C HIS A 38 -4.20 11.95 0.29
N GLU A 39 -4.12 13.28 0.15
CA GLU A 39 -5.09 14.22 0.71
C GLU A 39 -6.54 13.93 0.28
N LEU A 40 -6.72 13.45 -0.96
CA LEU A 40 -8.00 12.97 -1.49
C LEU A 40 -8.72 12.02 -0.51
N TYR A 41 -8.01 11.06 0.07
CA TYR A 41 -8.60 10.09 1.02
C TYR A 41 -8.95 10.74 2.36
N GLN A 42 -8.18 11.73 2.79
CA GLN A 42 -8.49 12.51 4.00
C GLN A 42 -9.76 13.34 3.79
N GLN A 43 -9.88 14.03 2.66
CA GLN A 43 -11.08 14.80 2.30
C GLN A 43 -12.31 13.89 2.11
N MET A 44 -12.12 12.71 1.52
CA MET A 44 -13.17 11.71 1.37
C MET A 44 -13.69 11.21 2.72
N ARG A 45 -12.79 10.85 3.65
CA ARG A 45 -13.13 10.46 5.04
C ARG A 45 -13.92 11.56 5.76
N ASP A 46 -13.51 12.82 5.58
CA ASP A 46 -14.09 13.97 6.28
C ASP A 46 -15.32 14.56 5.57
N ALA A 47 -15.84 13.91 4.52
CA ALA A 47 -16.96 14.40 3.71
C ALA A 47 -16.76 15.81 3.11
N LYS A 48 -15.50 16.15 2.77
CA LYS A 48 -15.11 17.44 2.17
C LYS A 48 -14.88 17.38 0.67
N LEU A 49 -14.86 16.18 0.10
CA LEU A 49 -14.58 15.98 -1.32
C LEU A 49 -15.78 16.42 -2.19
N SER A 50 -15.52 17.14 -3.29
CA SER A 50 -16.61 17.68 -4.12
C SER A 50 -17.39 16.57 -4.83
N PRO A 51 -18.70 16.76 -5.12
CA PRO A 51 -19.49 15.76 -5.85
C PRO A 51 -18.91 15.40 -7.23
N GLN A 52 -18.29 16.38 -7.91
CA GLN A 52 -17.65 16.17 -9.21
C GLN A 52 -16.45 15.21 -9.11
N ILE A 53 -15.55 15.45 -8.15
CA ILE A 53 -14.38 14.58 -7.94
C ILE A 53 -14.84 13.22 -7.44
N MET A 54 -15.86 13.15 -6.59
CA MET A 54 -16.42 11.88 -6.10
C MET A 54 -16.93 11.03 -7.27
N ARG A 55 -17.65 11.64 -8.21
CA ARG A 55 -18.12 10.98 -9.43
C ARG A 55 -16.95 10.45 -10.26
N GLN A 56 -15.91 11.26 -10.48
CA GLN A 56 -14.73 10.83 -11.24
C GLN A 56 -14.00 9.67 -10.56
N TYR A 57 -13.86 9.72 -9.24
CA TYR A 57 -13.22 8.66 -8.46
C TYR A 57 -13.98 7.32 -8.55
N LEU A 58 -15.32 7.36 -8.52
CA LEU A 58 -16.17 6.16 -8.54
C LEU A 58 -16.36 5.54 -9.93
N ILE A 59 -16.49 6.36 -10.96
CA ILE A 59 -16.76 5.88 -12.32
C ILE A 59 -15.45 5.58 -13.08
N GLY A 60 -14.38 6.29 -12.74
CA GLY A 60 -13.21 6.42 -13.60
C GLY A 60 -13.47 7.44 -14.71
N GLY A 61 -12.39 8.10 -15.15
CA GLY A 61 -12.34 8.81 -16.42
C GLY A 61 -11.89 7.87 -17.52
#